data_AF-A0A841EX19-F1
#
_entry.id   AF-A0A841EX19-F1
#
_cell.length_a   1.000
_cell.length_b   1.000
_cell.length_c   1.000
_cell.angle_alpha   90.00
_cell.angle_beta   90.00
_cell.angle_gamma   90.00
#
_symmetry.space_group_name_H-M   'P 1'
#
loop_
_entity.id
_entity.type
_entity.pdbx_description
1 polymer ?
#
loop_
_entity_poly.entity_id
_entity_poly.type
_entity_poly.pdbx_seq_one_letter_code
_entity_poly.pdbx_strand_id
1 'polypeptide(L)'
;MMKVQLTEFQIIALLIFAPIVFLVAATGNAISLAVVCFLLLLINAVYPTVVMVFSERRYGRGIVYNRLFGVIEFHLTRTQNWGNFAKKVSRLRRVAKELNKPVLFLTNHYEETRLKELAESFKFDIEIKPANKLQKFVYLLNSHIVTIGMDDKRSYPVLRCVVRFR
;
A
#
# COMPACT_ATOMS: atom_id res chain seq x y z
N MET A 1 4.61 -5.00 -6.76
CA MET A 1 3.41 -4.77 -5.92
C MET A 1 3.59 -3.42 -5.24
N MET A 2 2.66 -2.49 -5.40
CA MET A 2 2.73 -1.22 -4.67
C MET A 2 2.43 -1.43 -3.19
N LYS A 3 3.23 -0.81 -2.32
CA LYS A 3 3.22 -0.98 -0.86
C LYS A 3 2.93 0.37 -0.18
N VAL A 4 1.87 1.02 -0.62
CA VAL A 4 1.70 2.46 -0.39
C VAL A 4 1.56 2.75 1.10
N GLN A 5 0.81 1.97 1.88
CA GLN A 5 0.66 2.27 3.31
C GLN A 5 1.94 1.94 4.09
N LEU A 6 2.68 0.89 3.72
CA LEU A 6 3.98 0.60 4.33
C LEU A 6 4.99 1.71 4.06
N THR A 7 5.05 2.22 2.82
CA THR A 7 5.95 3.33 2.46
C THR A 7 5.49 4.65 3.10
N GLU A 8 4.19 4.93 3.17
CA GLU A 8 3.65 6.06 3.93
C GLU A 8 4.08 6.00 5.39
N PHE A 9 3.95 4.83 6.01
CA PHE A 9 4.37 4.60 7.39
C PHE A 9 5.88 4.83 7.58
N GLN A 10 6.72 4.31 6.67
CA GLN A 10 8.17 4.55 6.72
C GLN A 10 8.50 6.04 6.62
N ILE A 11 7.87 6.78 5.70
CA ILE A 11 8.10 8.23 5.55
C ILE A 11 7.68 8.97 6.84
N ILE A 12 6.50 8.65 7.38
CA ILE A 12 6.02 9.27 8.63
C ILE A 12 6.97 8.95 9.79
N ALA A 13 7.40 7.70 9.91
CA ALA A 13 8.37 7.29 10.92
C ALA A 13 9.68 8.06 10.78
N LEU A 14 10.25 8.17 9.57
CA LEU A 14 11.47 8.94 9.34
C LEU A 14 11.31 10.41 9.74
N LEU A 15 10.18 11.04 9.42
CA LEU A 15 9.91 12.43 9.79
C LEU A 15 9.82 12.64 11.31
N ILE A 16 9.26 11.67 12.04
CA ILE A 16 9.15 11.74 13.51
C ILE A 16 10.51 11.46 14.18
N PHE A 17 11.24 10.47 13.69
CA PHE A 17 12.48 10.03 14.32
C PHE A 17 13.69 10.89 13.95
N ALA A 18 13.70 11.60 12.82
CA ALA A 18 14.82 12.45 12.42
C ALA A 18 15.14 13.57 13.46
N PRO A 19 14.15 14.32 13.99
CA PRO A 19 14.39 15.26 15.08
C PRO A 19 14.93 14.59 16.35
N ILE A 20 14.43 13.40 16.69
CA ILE A 20 14.88 12.65 17.88
C ILE A 20 16.35 12.25 17.74
N VAL A 21 16.74 11.73 16.57
CA VAL A 21 18.14 11.42 16.26
C VAL A 21 19.00 12.66 16.40
N PHE A 22 18.57 13.80 15.83
CA PHE A 22 19.32 15.05 15.91
C PHE A 22 19.51 15.51 17.36
N LEU A 23 18.45 15.52 18.16
CA LEU A 23 18.49 15.91 19.57
C LEU A 23 19.43 14.99 20.37
N VAL A 24 19.31 13.67 20.19
CA VAL A 24 20.15 12.70 20.89
C VAL A 24 21.61 12.82 20.44
N ALA A 25 21.87 13.01 19.15
CA ALA A 25 23.21 13.25 18.63
C ALA A 25 23.84 14.50 19.25
N ALA A 26 23.06 15.58 19.41
CA ALA A 26 23.52 16.82 20.04
C ALA A 26 23.94 16.65 21.51
N THR A 27 23.42 15.64 22.22
CA THR A 27 23.86 15.34 23.60
C THR A 27 25.22 14.65 23.68
N GLY A 28 25.77 14.17 22.56
CA GLY A 28 27.02 13.40 22.54
C GLY A 28 26.90 12.00 23.17
N ASN A 29 25.71 11.56 23.59
CA ASN A 29 25.51 10.25 24.19
C ASN A 29 25.43 9.14 23.12
N ALA A 30 26.57 8.49 22.88
CA ALA A 30 26.71 7.44 21.87
C ALA A 30 25.78 6.24 22.10
N ILE A 31 25.52 5.86 23.36
CA ILE A 31 24.62 4.74 23.68
C ILE A 31 23.18 5.10 23.28
N SER A 32 22.73 6.28 23.68
CA SER A 32 21.37 6.75 23.33
C SER A 32 21.20 6.87 21.82
N LEU A 33 22.22 7.39 21.12
CA LEU A 33 22.21 7.49 19.67
C LEU A 33 22.12 6.11 19.01
N ALA A 34 22.91 5.13 19.48
CA ALA A 34 22.87 3.77 18.98
C ALA A 34 21.49 3.11 19.17
N VAL A 35 20.84 3.32 20.31
CA VAL A 35 19.49 2.83 20.58
C VAL A 35 18.47 3.43 19.61
N VAL A 36 18.49 4.75 19.39
CA VAL A 36 17.56 5.40 18.45
C VAL A 36 17.79 4.92 17.02
N CYS A 37 19.04 4.81 16.58
CA CYS A 37 19.38 4.27 15.26
C CYS A 37 18.93 2.81 15.09
N PHE A 38 19.06 2.00 16.13
CA PHE A 38 18.58 0.61 16.11
C PHE A 38 17.05 0.54 16.00
N LEU A 39 16.31 1.35 16.77
CA LEU A 39 14.84 1.43 16.66
C LEU A 39 14.39 1.89 15.27
N LEU A 40 15.07 2.88 14.69
CA LEU A 40 14.85 3.34 13.32
C LEU A 40 15.02 2.21 12.29
N LEU A 41 16.06 1.41 12.44
CA LEU A 41 16.31 0.25 11.58
C LEU A 41 15.21 -0.80 11.71
N LEU A 42 14.76 -1.11 12.93
CA LEU A 42 13.65 -2.05 13.14
C LEU A 42 12.36 -1.58 12.46
N ILE A 43 12.01 -0.30 12.62
CA ILE A 43 10.76 0.26 12.09
C ILE A 43 10.81 0.40 10.56
N ASN A 44 11.94 0.81 9.99
CA ASN A 44 12.04 1.10 8.56
C ASN A 44 12.48 -0.09 7.70
N ALA A 45 13.27 -1.02 8.22
CA ALA A 45 13.78 -2.14 7.43
C ALA A 45 13.11 -3.46 7.82
N VAL A 46 13.08 -3.79 9.11
CA VAL A 46 12.64 -5.11 9.57
C VAL A 46 11.12 -5.26 9.48
N TYR A 47 10.37 -4.32 10.06
CA TYR A 47 8.91 -4.41 10.10
C TYR A 47 8.27 -4.54 8.70
N PRO A 48 8.57 -3.68 7.70
CA PRO A 48 7.99 -3.80 6.37
C PRO A 48 8.35 -5.12 5.68
N THR A 49 9.60 -5.57 5.87
CA THR A 49 10.06 -6.85 5.30
C THR A 49 9.29 -8.03 5.90
N VAL A 50 9.11 -8.06 7.21
CA VAL A 50 8.34 -9.12 7.90
C VAL A 50 6.89 -9.12 7.45
N VAL A 51 6.24 -7.94 7.38
CA VAL A 51 4.85 -7.82 6.90
C VAL A 51 4.71 -8.36 5.49
N MET A 52 5.66 -8.03 4.61
CA MET A 52 5.68 -8.49 3.23
C MET A 52 5.83 -10.01 3.14
N VAL A 53 6.88 -10.57 3.75
CA VAL A 53 7.20 -12.00 3.66
C VAL A 53 6.07 -12.84 4.26
N PHE A 54 5.54 -12.42 5.42
CA PHE A 54 4.44 -13.14 6.06
C PHE A 54 3.17 -13.08 5.22
N SER A 55 2.82 -11.91 4.68
CA SER A 55 1.61 -11.75 3.89
C SER A 55 1.68 -12.53 2.58
N GLU A 56 2.81 -12.47 1.87
CA GLU A 56 2.98 -13.21 0.62
C GLU A 56 2.94 -14.73 0.85
N ARG A 57 3.56 -15.23 1.92
CA ARG A 57 3.52 -16.66 2.27
C ARG A 57 2.11 -17.12 2.64
N ARG A 58 1.37 -16.33 3.41
CA ARG A 58 0.05 -16.74 3.93
C ARG A 58 -1.08 -16.51 2.93
N TYR A 59 -1.10 -15.37 2.25
CA TYR A 59 -2.24 -14.95 1.42
C TYR A 59 -1.94 -15.02 -0.08
N GLY A 60 -0.67 -15.05 -0.46
CA GLY A 60 -0.18 -15.14 -1.84
C GLY A 60 0.36 -13.84 -2.40
N ARG A 61 1.02 -13.96 -3.55
CA ARG A 61 1.64 -12.84 -4.26
C ARG A 61 0.61 -11.75 -4.60
N GLY A 62 0.93 -10.51 -4.24
CA GLY A 62 0.08 -9.36 -4.56
C GLY A 62 -0.97 -8.99 -3.49
N ILE A 63 -1.04 -9.74 -2.38
CA ILE A 63 -1.93 -9.45 -1.24
C ILE A 63 -1.04 -9.19 -0.02
N VAL A 64 -1.14 -7.99 0.55
CA VAL A 64 -0.36 -7.59 1.73
C VAL A 64 -1.33 -7.19 2.82
N TYR A 65 -1.28 -7.88 3.95
CA TYR A 65 -2.08 -7.51 5.10
C TYR A 65 -1.26 -6.60 6.01
N ASN A 66 -1.62 -5.33 6.05
CA ASN A 66 -1.00 -4.37 6.94
C ASN A 66 -1.72 -4.37 8.29
N ARG A 67 -1.09 -5.00 9.28
CA ARG A 67 -1.66 -5.13 10.63
C ARG A 67 -1.80 -3.81 11.36
N LEU A 68 -0.92 -2.83 11.13
CA LEU A 68 -0.97 -1.54 11.82
C LEU A 68 -2.22 -0.75 11.44
N PHE A 69 -2.61 -0.78 10.16
CA PHE A 69 -3.77 -0.05 9.66
C PHE A 69 -5.03 -0.90 9.56
N GLY A 70 -4.93 -2.21 9.80
CA GLY A 70 -6.07 -3.13 9.70
C GLY A 70 -6.67 -3.19 8.29
N VAL A 71 -5.85 -3.09 7.26
CA VAL A 71 -6.28 -3.11 5.84
C VAL A 71 -5.49 -4.13 5.04
N ILE A 72 -6.13 -4.66 4.01
CA ILE A 72 -5.46 -5.49 3.00
C ILE A 72 -5.10 -4.59 1.83
N GLU A 73 -3.82 -4.44 1.55
CA GLU A 73 -3.34 -3.76 0.36
C GLU A 73 -3.40 -4.69 -0.85
N PHE A 74 -4.02 -4.19 -1.91
CA PHE A 74 -4.06 -4.84 -3.21
C PHE A 74 -3.63 -3.84 -4.28
N HIS A 75 -2.90 -4.31 -5.29
CA HIS A 75 -2.52 -3.45 -6.41
C HIS A 75 -3.23 -3.89 -7.69
N LEU A 76 -3.98 -2.95 -8.26
CA LEU A 76 -4.63 -3.09 -9.55
C LEU A 76 -3.67 -2.67 -10.66
N THR A 77 -3.03 -3.64 -11.28
CA THR A 77 -2.35 -3.44 -12.55
C THR A 77 -3.36 -3.24 -13.67
N ARG A 78 -3.04 -2.40 -14.65
CA ARG A 78 -3.82 -2.25 -15.90
C ARG A 78 -4.04 -3.63 -16.53
N THR A 79 -5.26 -4.15 -16.43
CA THR A 79 -5.55 -5.55 -16.76
C THR A 79 -5.51 -5.80 -18.26
N GLN A 80 -4.66 -6.73 -18.71
CA GLN A 80 -4.70 -7.25 -20.08
C GLN A 80 -5.54 -8.54 -20.23
N ASN A 81 -6.19 -9.06 -19.16
CA ASN A 81 -7.11 -10.19 -19.29
C ASN A 81 -8.16 -10.21 -18.15
N TRP A 82 -9.44 -10.20 -18.51
CA TRP A 82 -10.59 -10.21 -17.60
C TRP A 82 -10.68 -11.48 -16.74
N GLY A 83 -10.32 -12.65 -17.26
CA GLY A 83 -10.36 -13.90 -16.50
C GLY A 83 -9.35 -13.92 -15.34
N ASN A 84 -8.15 -13.39 -15.58
CA ASN A 84 -7.12 -13.25 -14.55
C ASN A 84 -7.52 -12.25 -13.46
N PHE A 85 -8.25 -11.19 -13.85
CA PHE A 85 -8.79 -10.24 -12.91
C PHE A 85 -9.81 -10.87 -11.97
N ALA A 86 -10.81 -11.57 -12.52
CA ALA A 86 -11.85 -12.23 -11.73
C ALA A 86 -11.25 -13.24 -10.73
N LYS A 87 -10.23 -14.00 -11.14
CA LYS A 87 -9.53 -14.94 -10.25
C LYS A 87 -8.82 -14.21 -9.09
N LYS A 88 -8.15 -13.08 -9.36
CA LYS A 88 -7.50 -12.26 -8.33
C LYS A 88 -8.52 -11.67 -7.36
N VAL A 89 -9.61 -11.10 -7.87
CA VAL A 89 -10.69 -10.53 -7.04
C VAL A 89 -11.36 -11.60 -6.18
N SER A 90 -11.61 -12.81 -6.71
CA SER A 90 -12.16 -13.92 -5.95
C SER A 90 -11.26 -14.34 -4.78
N ARG A 91 -9.94 -14.48 -5.03
CA ARG A 91 -8.96 -14.76 -3.98
C ARG A 91 -8.94 -13.65 -2.92
N LEU A 92 -8.94 -12.40 -3.37
CA LEU A 92 -8.94 -11.24 -2.49
C LEU A 92 -10.20 -11.18 -1.61
N ARG A 93 -11.37 -11.44 -2.19
CA ARG A 93 -12.65 -11.55 -1.47
C ARG A 93 -12.56 -12.59 -0.36
N ARG A 94 -12.02 -13.78 -0.64
CA ARG A 94 -11.86 -14.85 0.35
C ARG A 94 -11.00 -14.39 1.52
N VAL A 95 -9.84 -13.78 1.25
CA VAL A 95 -8.93 -13.28 2.30
C VAL A 95 -9.55 -12.14 3.09
N ALA A 96 -10.23 -11.21 2.42
CA ALA A 96 -10.91 -10.08 3.08
C ALA A 96 -12.02 -10.54 4.03
N LYS A 97 -12.78 -11.57 3.65
CA LYS A 97 -13.79 -12.21 4.50
C LYS A 97 -13.15 -12.96 5.67
N GLU A 98 -12.11 -13.75 5.43
CA GLU A 98 -11.38 -14.50 6.47
C GLU A 98 -10.85 -13.57 7.56
N LEU A 99 -10.29 -12.42 7.17
CA LEU A 99 -9.71 -11.46 8.11
C LEU A 99 -10.73 -10.45 8.65
N ASN A 100 -11.94 -10.40 8.08
CA ASN A 100 -12.93 -9.34 8.30
C ASN A 100 -12.30 -7.93 8.19
N LYS A 101 -11.56 -7.70 7.11
CA LYS A 101 -10.85 -6.42 6.86
C LYS A 101 -11.16 -5.86 5.47
N PRO A 102 -11.24 -4.53 5.33
CA PRO A 102 -11.41 -3.89 4.04
C PRO A 102 -10.13 -4.00 3.19
N VAL A 103 -10.31 -3.91 1.88
CA VAL A 103 -9.20 -3.85 0.92
C VAL A 103 -8.97 -2.42 0.50
N LEU A 104 -7.72 -1.97 0.57
CA LEU A 104 -7.29 -0.67 0.10
C LEU A 104 -6.45 -0.83 -1.18
N PHE A 105 -6.76 -0.02 -2.18
CA PHE A 105 -5.86 0.15 -3.32
C PHE A 105 -5.84 1.60 -3.80
N LEU A 106 -4.71 2.00 -4.37
CA LEU A 106 -4.57 3.23 -5.12
C LEU A 106 -4.46 2.89 -6.61
N THR A 107 -5.02 3.74 -7.48
CA THR A 107 -4.90 3.57 -8.93
C THR A 107 -5.02 4.90 -9.67
N ASN A 108 -4.32 5.02 -10.80
CA ASN A 108 -4.51 6.08 -11.80
C ASN A 108 -4.86 5.50 -13.19
N HIS A 109 -5.22 4.22 -13.24
CA HIS A 109 -5.44 3.48 -14.49
C HIS A 109 -6.90 3.50 -14.98
N TYR A 110 -7.84 3.85 -14.10
CA TYR A 110 -9.27 3.82 -14.38
C TYR A 110 -9.93 5.11 -13.88
N GLU A 111 -10.95 5.55 -14.61
CA GLU A 111 -11.89 6.57 -14.12
C GLU A 111 -12.80 6.01 -13.03
N GLU A 112 -13.39 6.92 -12.26
CA GLU A 112 -14.31 6.56 -11.17
C GLU A 112 -15.52 5.76 -11.67
N THR A 113 -16.09 6.12 -12.82
CA THR A 113 -17.21 5.41 -13.47
C THR A 113 -16.87 3.94 -13.72
N ARG A 114 -15.71 3.67 -14.31
CA ARG A 114 -15.25 2.30 -14.60
C ARG A 114 -15.00 1.49 -13.34
N LEU A 115 -14.53 2.12 -12.27
CA LEU A 115 -14.35 1.48 -10.96
C LEU A 115 -15.70 1.12 -10.32
N LYS A 116 -16.74 1.93 -10.50
CA LYS A 116 -18.11 1.62 -10.05
C LYS A 116 -18.71 0.45 -10.84
N GLU A 117 -18.57 0.44 -12.15
CA GLU A 117 -18.99 -0.70 -13.01
C GLU A 117 -18.30 -2.02 -12.59
N LEU A 118 -17.01 -1.95 -12.27
CA LEU A 118 -16.26 -3.08 -11.72
C LEU A 118 -16.85 -3.53 -10.38
N ALA A 119 -17.14 -2.60 -9.47
CA ALA A 119 -17.71 -2.92 -8.18
C ALA A 119 -19.08 -3.62 -8.29
N GLU A 120 -19.94 -3.15 -9.19
CA GLU A 120 -21.22 -3.78 -9.49
C GLU A 120 -21.04 -5.19 -10.09
N SER A 121 -20.17 -5.32 -11.09
CA SER A 121 -19.88 -6.60 -11.76
C SER A 121 -19.42 -7.68 -10.78
N PHE A 122 -18.62 -7.30 -9.78
CA PHE A 122 -18.11 -8.20 -8.75
C PHE A 122 -18.84 -8.06 -7.41
N LYS A 123 -20.02 -7.42 -7.35
CA LYS A 123 -20.87 -7.34 -6.16
C LYS A 123 -20.10 -6.98 -4.87
N PHE A 124 -19.29 -5.92 -4.90
CA PHE A 124 -18.63 -5.38 -3.71
C PHE A 124 -18.93 -3.89 -3.54
N ASP A 125 -18.90 -3.41 -2.30
CA ASP A 125 -19.04 -1.98 -2.02
C ASP A 125 -17.68 -1.31 -2.18
N ILE A 126 -17.62 -0.19 -2.91
CA ILE A 126 -16.41 0.59 -3.11
C ILE A 126 -16.60 2.04 -2.66
N GLU A 127 -15.68 2.53 -1.84
CA GLU A 127 -15.57 3.93 -1.45
C GLU A 127 -14.40 4.54 -2.22
N ILE A 128 -14.69 5.48 -3.13
CA ILE A 128 -13.70 6.14 -3.98
C ILE A 128 -13.52 7.58 -3.49
N LYS A 129 -12.27 7.94 -3.22
CA LYS A 129 -11.87 9.29 -2.80
C LYS A 129 -10.60 9.72 -3.56
N PRO A 130 -10.37 11.02 -3.77
CA PRO A 130 -9.07 11.47 -4.27
C PRO A 130 -7.96 11.09 -3.27
N ALA A 131 -6.82 10.62 -3.77
CA ALA A 131 -5.66 10.37 -2.93
C ALA A 131 -5.13 11.68 -2.35
N ASN A 132 -4.71 11.66 -1.08
CA ASN A 132 -4.07 12.83 -0.48
C ASN A 132 -2.66 13.06 -1.09
N LYS A 133 -2.04 14.21 -0.78
CA LYS A 133 -0.73 14.58 -1.37
C LYS A 133 0.36 13.52 -1.09
N LEU A 134 0.41 12.99 0.13
CA LEU A 134 1.38 11.98 0.53
C LEU A 134 1.15 10.65 -0.20
N GLN A 135 -0.10 10.17 -0.23
CA GLN A 135 -0.54 8.99 -0.97
C GLN A 135 -0.19 9.11 -2.46
N LYS A 136 -0.48 10.27 -3.06
CA LYS A 136 -0.15 10.54 -4.46
C LYS A 136 1.36 10.50 -4.70
N PHE A 137 2.15 11.12 -3.83
CA PHE A 137 3.61 11.10 -3.91
C PHE A 137 4.16 9.66 -3.81
N VAL A 138 3.73 8.91 -2.80
CA VAL A 138 4.14 7.52 -2.57
C VAL A 138 3.69 6.60 -3.71
N TYR A 139 2.48 6.81 -4.24
CA TYR A 139 1.98 6.13 -5.42
C TYR A 139 2.92 6.36 -6.61
N LEU A 140 3.20 7.63 -6.92
CA LEU A 140 4.01 7.99 -8.08
C LEU A 140 5.43 7.44 -7.98
N LEU A 141 6.07 7.55 -6.82
CA LEU A 141 7.39 6.96 -6.56
C LEU A 141 7.39 5.44 -6.77
N ASN A 142 6.45 4.73 -6.14
CA ASN A 142 6.35 3.28 -6.28
C ASN A 142 5.95 2.86 -7.70
N SER A 143 5.15 3.66 -8.38
CA SER A 143 4.72 3.39 -9.75
C SER A 143 5.86 3.60 -10.74
N HIS A 144 6.69 4.64 -10.60
CA HIS A 144 7.83 4.91 -11.47
C HIS A 144 8.90 3.81 -11.43
N ILE A 145 9.12 3.21 -10.26
CA ILE A 145 10.00 2.03 -10.13
C ILE A 145 9.44 0.83 -10.92
N VAL A 146 8.13 0.79 -11.14
CA VAL A 146 7.42 -0.30 -11.83
C VAL A 146 7.13 0.02 -13.31
N THR A 147 7.14 1.30 -13.71
CA THR A 147 6.77 1.78 -15.05
C THR A 147 7.94 2.25 -15.92
N ILE A 148 9.15 1.72 -15.71
CA ILE A 148 10.18 1.77 -16.77
C ILE A 148 9.67 0.87 -17.92
N GLY A 149 8.96 1.47 -18.88
CA GLY A 149 8.53 0.81 -20.12
C GLY A 149 7.02 0.80 -20.44
N MET A 150 6.18 1.55 -19.72
CA MET A 150 4.75 1.70 -20.11
C MET A 150 4.47 3.09 -20.66
N ASP A 151 4.56 3.19 -21.98
CA ASP A 151 4.42 4.40 -22.80
C ASP A 151 2.93 4.70 -23.06
N ASP A 152 2.19 5.13 -22.03
CA ASP A 152 0.78 5.46 -22.21
C ASP A 152 0.38 6.80 -21.57
N LYS A 153 -0.13 7.69 -22.42
CA LYS A 153 -0.32 9.12 -22.19
C LYS A 153 -1.55 9.48 -21.34
N ARG A 154 -2.42 8.52 -21.01
CA ARG A 154 -3.63 8.77 -20.20
C ARG A 154 -3.40 8.42 -18.73
N SER A 155 -3.06 9.42 -17.92
CA SER A 155 -3.05 9.30 -16.46
C SER A 155 -4.29 9.97 -15.85
N TYR A 156 -5.19 9.17 -15.27
CA TYR A 156 -6.28 9.71 -14.45
C TYR A 156 -5.74 10.28 -13.13
N PRO A 157 -6.50 11.12 -12.40
CA PRO A 157 -6.13 11.46 -11.03
C PRO A 157 -5.92 10.19 -10.21
N VAL A 158 -4.96 10.21 -9.28
CA VAL A 158 -4.71 9.08 -8.37
C VAL A 158 -5.90 8.98 -7.42
N LEU A 159 -6.62 7.87 -7.49
CA LEU A 159 -7.79 7.57 -6.68
C LEU A 159 -7.41 6.61 -5.55
N ARG A 160 -7.95 6.87 -4.37
CA ARG A 160 -7.94 5.99 -3.20
C ARG A 160 -9.26 5.24 -3.13
N CYS A 161 -9.17 3.92 -3.18
CA CYS A 161 -10.33 3.05 -3.19
C CYS A 161 -10.30 2.11 -1.99
N VAL A 162 -11.40 2.09 -1.23
CA VAL A 162 -11.62 1.15 -0.13
C VAL A 162 -12.77 0.22 -0.51
N VAL A 163 -12.47 -1.06 -0.65
CA VAL A 163 -13.44 -2.10 -0.99
C VAL A 163 -13.84 -2.87 0.25
N ARG A 164 -15.15 -3.05 0.43
CA ARG A 164 -15.75 -3.91 1.45
C ARG A 164 -16.52 -5.02 0.74
N PHE A 165 -16.18 -6.25 1.06
CA PHE A 165 -16.90 -7.41 0.55
C PHE A 165 -18.02 -7.76 1.53
N ARG A 166 -19.27 -7.74 1.06
CA ARG A 166 -20.41 -8.36 1.74
C ARG A 166 -20.27 -9.88 1.69
#